data_AF-A0A8J4YWV5-F1
#
_entry.id   AF-A0A8J4YWV5-F1
#
_cell.length_a   1.000
_cell.length_b   1.000
_cell.length_c   1.000
_cell.angle_alpha   90.00
_cell.angle_beta   90.00
_cell.angle_gamma   90.00
#
_symmetry.space_group_name_H-M   'P 1'
#
loop_
_entity.id
_entity.type
_entity.pdbx_description
1 polymer ?
#
loop_
_entity_poly.entity_id
_entity_poly.type
_entity_poly.pdbx_seq_one_letter_code
_entity_poly.pdbx_strand_id
1 'polypeptide(L)'
;MKKESIEAASKRSTESLTAGQWAELVGHSDTRGQFHDCLLGLEENEGFYLLSALANMTATREPAESVFIQVVVNNIFEAAFVSEGTREALCRPGRDLLASVACTHPVIMSYLLTTTQEKIIHLGSMALYLFRALPMELWRPTDEDVTCVSHWLLFMPAASVENQLARVVLSKLHWGENEAKTKLVLPQELHQKVFFLWSWEMVTRLRLHRLDQPEAQVRAALGPAPPPSSVDMPDPTSITITQA
;
A
#
# COMPACT_ATOMS: atom_id res chain seq x y z
N MET A 1 25.82 23.50 33.08
CA MET A 1 26.42 23.30 31.74
C MET A 1 25.48 22.71 30.69
N LYS A 2 24.83 21.54 30.83
CA LYS A 2 23.89 21.04 29.78
C LYS A 2 22.55 21.79 29.73
N LYS A 3 22.00 22.25 30.86
CA LYS A 3 20.76 23.05 30.92
C LYS A 3 20.90 24.48 30.36
N GLU A 4 22.04 25.13 30.58
CA GLU A 4 22.30 26.49 30.06
C GLU A 4 22.50 26.51 28.55
N SER A 5 22.97 25.40 27.97
CA SER A 5 23.12 25.26 26.51
C SER A 5 21.76 25.11 25.81
N ILE A 6 20.77 24.52 26.49
CA ILE A 6 19.40 24.35 25.98
C ILE A 6 18.62 25.67 26.04
N GLU A 7 18.81 26.45 27.10
CA GLU A 7 18.15 27.75 27.24
C GLU A 7 18.76 28.82 26.32
N ALA A 8 20.05 28.71 26.01
CA ALA A 8 20.73 29.55 25.03
C ALA A 8 20.29 29.25 23.58
N ALA A 9 19.92 28.01 23.26
CA ALA A 9 19.33 27.64 21.98
C ALA A 9 17.87 28.13 21.88
N SER A 10 17.09 27.97 22.96
CA SER A 10 15.69 28.42 23.03
C SER A 10 15.55 29.96 22.91
N LYS A 11 16.52 30.74 23.40
CA LYS A 11 16.53 32.21 23.30
C LYS A 11 17.07 32.77 21.98
N ARG A 12 17.67 31.95 21.10
CA ARG A 12 18.25 32.39 19.81
C ARG A 12 17.35 32.14 18.60
N SER A 13 16.22 31.44 18.79
CA SER A 13 15.38 30.92 17.69
C SER A 13 14.00 31.59 17.57
N THR A 14 13.86 32.83 18.04
CA THR A 14 12.72 33.70 17.71
C THR A 14 13.13 34.80 16.74
N GLU A 15 13.98 34.48 15.77
CA GLU A 15 14.00 35.20 14.50
C GLU A 15 12.90 34.59 13.62
N SER A 16 12.13 35.41 12.90
CA SER A 16 11.00 34.94 12.10
C SER A 16 11.49 34.00 10.98
N LEU A 17 11.54 32.70 11.28
CA LEU A 17 11.87 31.66 10.32
C LEU A 17 10.87 31.73 9.17
N THR A 18 11.39 31.68 7.95
CA THR A 18 10.58 31.58 6.73
C THR A 18 9.89 30.22 6.66
N ALA A 19 8.80 30.10 5.88
CA ALA A 19 8.06 28.85 5.75
C ALA A 19 8.93 27.65 5.31
N GLY A 20 9.94 27.88 4.46
CA GLY A 20 10.88 26.84 4.03
C GLY A 20 11.80 26.35 5.16
N GLN A 21 12.22 27.25 6.04
CA GLN A 21 13.05 26.90 7.19
C GLN A 21 12.26 26.12 8.26
N TRP A 22 10.97 26.43 8.43
CA TRP A 22 10.08 25.62 9.27
C TRP A 22 9.91 24.20 8.72
N ALA A 23 9.72 24.05 7.41
CA ALA A 23 9.62 22.74 6.78
C ALA A 23 10.89 21.89 7.00
N GLU A 24 12.07 22.50 6.86
CA GLU A 24 13.36 21.83 7.09
C GLU A 24 13.56 21.45 8.56
N LEU A 25 13.28 22.37 9.50
CA LEU A 25 13.42 22.15 10.94
C LEU A 25 12.52 21.01 11.44
N VAL A 26 11.27 20.99 10.98
CA VAL A 26 10.27 19.98 11.36
C VAL A 26 10.54 18.64 10.66
N GLY A 27 11.20 18.66 9.50
CA GLY A 27 11.68 17.46 8.80
C GLY A 27 12.92 16.83 9.42
N HIS A 28 13.67 17.58 10.25
CA HIS A 28 14.94 17.12 10.83
C HIS A 28 14.76 15.94 11.80
N SER A 29 15.68 14.99 11.80
CA SER A 29 15.60 13.80 12.66
C SER A 29 15.61 14.12 14.16
N ASP A 30 16.31 15.19 14.53
CA ASP A 30 16.44 15.64 15.92
C ASP A 30 15.09 16.11 16.51
N THR A 31 14.28 16.86 15.75
CA THR A 31 12.96 17.31 16.21
C THR A 31 11.96 16.15 16.31
N ARG A 32 12.05 15.17 15.41
CA ARG A 32 11.26 13.92 15.49
C ARG A 32 11.65 13.08 16.71
N GLY A 33 12.96 12.97 17.00
CA GLY A 33 13.45 12.30 18.20
C GLY A 33 12.96 12.97 19.48
N GLN A 34 13.02 14.29 19.56
CA GLN A 34 12.52 15.06 20.71
C GLN A 34 11.01 14.90 20.92
N PHE A 35 10.23 14.87 19.83
CA PHE A 35 8.79 14.60 19.92
C PHE A 35 8.51 13.19 20.45
N HIS A 36 9.27 12.20 19.99
CA HIS A 36 9.17 10.83 20.46
C HIS A 36 9.54 10.69 21.95
N ASP A 37 10.66 11.28 22.37
CA ASP A 37 11.10 11.29 23.78
C ASP A 37 10.07 11.98 24.68
N CYS A 38 9.45 13.07 24.20
CA CYS A 38 8.37 13.75 24.89
C CYS A 38 7.16 12.83 25.07
N LEU A 39 6.72 12.15 24.00
CA LEU A 39 5.59 11.21 24.06
C LEU A 39 5.83 10.05 25.05
N LEU A 40 7.06 9.54 25.14
CA LEU A 40 7.41 8.49 26.10
C LEU A 40 7.37 8.96 27.56
N GLY A 41 7.53 10.26 27.79
CA GLY A 41 7.47 10.87 29.13
C GLY A 41 6.07 11.26 29.60
N LEU A 42 5.08 11.25 28.70
CA LEU A 42 3.70 11.64 29.01
C LEU A 42 2.89 10.46 29.57
N GLU A 43 1.84 10.77 30.34
CA GLU A 43 0.82 9.78 30.66
C GLU A 43 0.04 9.38 29.40
N GLU A 44 -0.51 8.16 29.38
CA GLU A 44 -1.22 7.59 28.22
C GLU A 44 -2.30 8.52 27.66
N ASN A 45 -3.09 9.11 28.55
CA ASN A 45 -4.18 10.02 28.19
C ASN A 45 -3.64 11.34 27.61
N GLU A 46 -2.54 11.87 28.14
CA GLU A 46 -1.93 13.11 27.67
C GLU A 46 -1.34 12.95 26.27
N GLY A 47 -0.68 11.82 26.00
CA GLY A 47 -0.20 11.46 24.67
C GLY A 47 -1.35 11.39 23.66
N PHE A 48 -2.47 10.75 24.03
CA PHE A 48 -3.67 10.71 23.19
C PHE A 48 -4.26 12.10 22.92
N TYR A 49 -4.39 12.95 23.94
CA TYR A 49 -4.92 14.32 23.77
C TYR A 49 -4.02 15.16 22.87
N LEU A 50 -2.70 15.03 23.00
CA LEU A 50 -1.74 15.72 22.14
C LEU A 50 -1.91 15.29 20.68
N LEU A 51 -1.93 13.98 20.41
CA LEU A 51 -2.13 13.46 19.04
C LEU A 51 -3.49 13.88 18.47
N SER A 52 -4.53 13.89 19.30
CA SER A 52 -5.86 14.33 18.90
C SER A 52 -5.89 15.81 18.53
N ALA A 53 -5.23 16.66 19.32
CA ALA A 53 -5.09 18.08 19.02
C ALA A 53 -4.35 18.29 17.69
N LEU A 54 -3.25 17.56 17.46
CA LEU A 54 -2.50 17.59 16.20
C LEU A 54 -3.38 17.17 15.02
N ALA A 55 -4.09 16.04 15.12
CA ALA A 55 -4.97 15.54 14.07
C ALA A 55 -6.09 16.54 13.71
N ASN A 56 -6.70 17.16 14.72
CA ASN A 56 -7.72 18.19 14.51
C ASN A 56 -7.14 19.44 13.83
N MET A 57 -5.95 19.88 14.23
CA MET A 57 -5.27 21.00 13.58
C MET A 57 -4.96 20.69 12.12
N THR A 58 -4.61 19.44 11.79
CA THR A 58 -4.38 18.98 10.41
C THR A 58 -5.67 18.90 9.61
N ALA A 59 -6.77 18.43 10.21
CA ALA A 59 -8.07 18.32 9.56
C ALA A 59 -8.65 19.67 9.12
N THR A 60 -8.23 20.79 9.71
CA THR A 60 -8.66 22.14 9.30
C THR A 60 -7.74 22.81 8.27
N ARG A 61 -6.63 22.16 7.87
CA ARG A 61 -5.65 22.76 6.94
C ARG A 61 -6.11 22.71 5.50
N GLU A 62 -5.55 23.61 4.69
CA GLU A 62 -5.72 23.54 3.24
C GLU A 62 -4.77 22.50 2.63
N PRO A 63 -5.13 21.87 1.49
CA PRO A 63 -4.27 20.91 0.80
C PRO A 63 -2.89 21.46 0.40
N ALA A 64 -2.75 22.79 0.27
CA ALA A 64 -1.49 23.45 -0.02
C ALA A 64 -0.45 23.30 1.11
N GLU A 65 -0.88 23.14 2.36
CA GLU A 65 -0.02 22.95 3.54
C GLU A 65 0.42 21.49 3.71
N SER A 66 0.68 20.79 2.59
CA SER A 66 0.97 19.35 2.53
C SER A 66 2.13 18.91 3.44
N VAL A 67 3.15 19.74 3.61
CA VAL A 67 4.30 19.44 4.48
C VAL A 67 3.87 19.26 5.93
N PHE A 68 3.07 20.20 6.46
CA PHE A 68 2.59 20.11 7.84
C PHE A 68 1.68 18.89 8.03
N ILE A 69 0.80 18.64 7.05
CA ILE A 69 -0.10 17.48 7.06
C ILE A 69 0.73 16.19 7.15
N GLN A 70 1.74 16.03 6.29
CA GLN A 70 2.60 14.84 6.28
C GLN A 70 3.39 14.67 7.57
N VAL A 71 3.93 15.76 8.14
CA VAL A 71 4.63 15.69 9.43
C VAL A 71 3.73 15.15 10.53
N VAL A 72 2.53 15.72 10.68
CA VAL A 72 1.60 15.28 11.72
C VAL A 72 1.16 13.83 11.51
N VAL A 73 0.84 13.47 10.27
CA VAL A 73 0.49 12.09 9.89
C VAL A 73 1.62 11.14 10.23
N ASN A 74 2.87 11.50 9.91
CA ASN A 74 4.04 10.69 10.26
C ASN A 74 4.22 10.56 11.77
N ASN A 75 4.07 11.65 12.52
CA ASN A 75 4.19 11.62 13.98
C ASN A 75 3.13 10.71 14.64
N ILE A 76 1.89 10.78 14.17
CA ILE A 76 0.82 9.88 14.63
C ILE A 76 1.14 8.44 14.23
N PHE A 77 1.59 8.22 12.98
CA PHE A 77 1.93 6.90 12.48
C PHE A 77 3.07 6.24 13.26
N GLU A 78 4.17 6.98 13.50
CA GLU A 78 5.32 6.51 14.25
C GLU A 78 4.94 6.18 15.69
N ALA A 79 4.21 7.08 16.37
CA ALA A 79 3.78 6.88 17.75
C ALA A 79 2.79 5.71 17.90
N ALA A 80 1.87 5.53 16.95
CA ALA A 80 0.81 4.54 17.06
C ALA A 80 1.19 3.15 16.51
N PHE A 81 2.13 3.06 15.57
CA PHE A 81 2.41 1.81 14.85
C PHE A 81 3.87 1.36 14.90
N VAL A 82 4.83 2.28 15.01
CA VAL A 82 6.27 1.95 14.91
C VAL A 82 6.93 1.90 16.28
N SER A 83 6.62 2.85 17.16
CA SER A 83 7.24 2.95 18.48
C SER A 83 6.69 1.91 19.45
N GLU A 84 7.55 1.01 19.92
CA GLU A 84 7.14 -0.07 20.82
C GLU A 84 6.65 0.43 22.18
N GLY A 85 7.16 1.56 22.67
CA GLY A 85 6.80 2.12 23.97
C GLY A 85 5.41 2.78 24.00
N THR A 86 4.87 3.17 22.84
CA THR A 86 3.59 3.89 22.75
C THR A 86 2.54 3.17 21.91
N ARG A 87 2.92 2.24 21.03
CA ARG A 87 1.99 1.57 20.10
C ARG A 87 0.88 0.79 20.79
N GLU A 88 1.12 0.19 21.96
CA GLU A 88 0.10 -0.62 22.64
C GLU A 88 -1.11 0.24 23.05
N ALA A 89 -0.84 1.40 23.64
CA ALA A 89 -1.84 2.39 24.00
C ALA A 89 -2.43 3.14 22.78
N LEU A 90 -1.56 3.54 21.84
CA LEU A 90 -1.92 4.50 20.80
C LEU A 90 -2.38 3.86 19.48
N CYS A 91 -2.24 2.55 19.26
CA CYS A 91 -2.57 1.92 17.98
C CYS A 91 -4.04 2.12 17.57
N ARG A 92 -4.99 1.85 18.47
CA ARG A 92 -6.42 2.03 18.20
C ARG A 92 -6.80 3.50 18.01
N PRO A 93 -6.52 4.42 18.94
CA PRO A 93 -6.86 5.83 18.74
C PRO A 93 -6.10 6.45 17.58
N GLY A 94 -4.81 6.14 17.40
CA GLY A 94 -3.99 6.63 16.29
C GLY A 94 -4.54 6.21 14.93
N ARG A 95 -5.03 4.97 14.80
CA ARG A 95 -5.76 4.53 13.60
C ARG A 95 -6.98 5.40 13.31
N ASP A 96 -7.80 5.67 14.32
CA ASP A 96 -9.03 6.43 14.17
C ASP A 96 -8.74 7.90 13.83
N LEU A 97 -7.68 8.48 14.43
CA LEU A 97 -7.18 9.82 14.09
C LEU A 97 -6.68 9.87 12.64
N LEU A 98 -5.88 8.91 12.19
CA LEU A 98 -5.40 8.85 10.81
C LEU A 98 -6.54 8.70 9.81
N ALA A 99 -7.54 7.87 10.11
CA ALA A 99 -8.74 7.73 9.29
C ALA A 99 -9.52 9.06 9.20
N SER A 100 -9.66 9.77 10.32
CA SER A 100 -10.29 11.10 10.34
C SER A 100 -9.55 12.11 9.49
N VAL A 101 -8.21 12.15 9.56
CA VAL A 101 -7.41 13.06 8.72
C VAL A 101 -7.51 12.64 7.24
N ALA A 102 -7.54 11.35 6.93
CA ALA A 102 -7.68 10.83 5.56
C ALA A 102 -9.02 11.19 4.92
N CYS A 103 -10.09 11.33 5.71
CA CYS A 103 -11.38 11.80 5.20
C CYS A 103 -11.30 13.22 4.64
N THR A 104 -10.52 14.11 5.27
CA THR A 104 -10.33 15.48 4.80
C THR A 104 -9.22 15.59 3.76
N HIS A 105 -8.15 14.81 3.92
CA HIS A 105 -6.96 14.84 3.08
C HIS A 105 -6.67 13.47 2.47
N PRO A 106 -7.40 13.03 1.43
CA PRO A 106 -7.20 11.68 0.87
C PRO A 106 -5.79 11.41 0.34
N VAL A 107 -5.04 12.45 -0.02
CA VAL A 107 -3.66 12.35 -0.53
C VAL A 107 -2.71 11.70 0.49
N ILE A 108 -3.02 11.75 1.80
CA ILE A 108 -2.16 11.11 2.81
C ILE A 108 -2.10 9.59 2.67
N MET A 109 -3.05 8.96 1.98
CA MET A 109 -3.03 7.50 1.76
C MET A 109 -1.84 7.07 0.92
N SER A 110 -1.43 7.87 -0.08
CA SER A 110 -0.20 7.63 -0.85
C SER A 110 1.03 7.76 0.05
N TYR A 111 1.07 8.79 0.89
CA TYR A 111 2.16 8.99 1.86
C TYR A 111 2.28 7.80 2.84
N LEU A 112 1.16 7.39 3.44
CA LEU A 112 1.11 6.25 4.36
C LEU A 112 1.50 4.94 3.66
N LEU A 113 1.15 4.74 2.39
CA LEU A 113 1.56 3.57 1.61
C LEU A 113 3.08 3.51 1.47
N THR A 114 3.71 4.61 1.07
CA THR A 114 5.17 4.72 0.92
C THR A 114 5.87 4.51 2.26
N THR A 115 5.45 5.20 3.32
CA THR A 115 6.05 5.02 4.65
C THR A 115 5.85 3.60 5.19
N THR A 116 4.71 2.98 4.89
CA THR A 116 4.45 1.57 5.25
C THR A 116 5.36 0.64 4.48
N GLN A 117 5.61 0.88 3.19
CA GLN A 117 6.53 0.10 2.36
C GLN A 117 7.94 0.07 2.97
N GLU A 118 8.45 1.21 3.39
CA GLU A 118 9.79 1.34 3.99
C GLU A 118 9.92 0.58 5.31
N LYS A 119 8.82 0.45 6.06
CA LYS A 119 8.79 -0.10 7.43
C LYS A 119 7.99 -1.38 7.57
N ILE A 120 7.65 -2.04 6.46
CA ILE A 120 6.68 -3.14 6.44
C ILE A 120 7.11 -4.32 7.32
N ILE A 121 8.42 -4.56 7.41
CA ILE A 121 9.03 -5.60 8.25
C ILE A 121 8.78 -5.33 9.74
N HIS A 122 8.81 -4.06 10.16
CA HIS A 122 8.57 -3.66 11.55
C HIS A 122 7.08 -3.64 11.88
N LEU A 123 6.23 -3.26 10.93
CA LEU A 123 4.78 -3.15 11.11
C LEU A 123 4.08 -4.51 11.13
N GLY A 124 4.50 -5.42 10.24
CA GLY A 124 3.83 -6.70 10.04
C GLY A 124 2.32 -6.55 9.84
N SER A 125 1.53 -7.33 10.58
CA SER A 125 0.07 -7.33 10.48
C SER A 125 -0.61 -6.03 10.93
N MET A 126 0.09 -5.14 11.65
CA MET A 126 -0.45 -3.84 12.05
C MET A 126 -0.72 -2.94 10.83
N ALA A 127 0.05 -3.10 9.75
CA ALA A 127 -0.22 -2.42 8.48
C ALA A 127 -1.62 -2.77 7.94
N LEU A 128 -2.00 -4.05 8.00
CA LEU A 128 -3.34 -4.49 7.58
C LEU A 128 -4.43 -3.90 8.48
N TYR A 129 -4.16 -3.76 9.79
CA TYR A 129 -5.10 -3.15 10.74
C TYR A 129 -5.34 -1.67 10.42
N LEU A 130 -4.30 -0.91 10.10
CA LEU A 130 -4.40 0.49 9.69
C LEU A 130 -5.21 0.65 8.39
N PHE A 131 -4.78 0.02 7.30
CA PHE A 131 -5.37 0.22 5.98
C PHE A 131 -6.81 -0.30 5.86
N ARG A 132 -7.22 -1.23 6.73
CA ARG A 132 -8.63 -1.62 6.85
C ARG A 132 -9.52 -0.52 7.40
N ALA A 133 -9.00 0.44 8.17
CA ALA A 133 -9.78 1.55 8.70
C ALA A 133 -9.74 2.82 7.83
N LEU A 134 -8.76 2.96 6.93
CA LEU A 134 -8.65 4.12 6.06
C LEU A 134 -9.81 4.19 5.04
N PRO A 135 -10.29 5.40 4.70
CA PRO A 135 -11.34 5.65 3.73
C PRO A 135 -10.79 5.61 2.29
N MET A 136 -10.35 4.42 1.86
CA MET A 136 -9.74 4.18 0.54
C MET A 136 -10.66 4.57 -0.62
N GLU A 137 -11.97 4.63 -0.36
CA GLU A 137 -13.01 5.28 -1.15
C GLU A 137 -12.61 6.59 -1.82
N LEU A 138 -12.07 7.47 -0.99
CA LEU A 138 -11.83 8.87 -1.29
C LEU A 138 -10.48 9.04 -1.99
N TRP A 139 -9.65 8.00 -1.95
CA TRP A 139 -8.33 8.03 -2.51
C TRP A 139 -8.33 8.02 -4.03
N ARG A 140 -7.35 8.72 -4.60
CA ARG A 140 -7.00 8.68 -6.02
C ARG A 140 -5.53 8.30 -6.10
N PRO A 141 -5.22 7.00 -6.30
CA PRO A 141 -3.84 6.52 -6.41
C PRO A 141 -3.11 7.20 -7.56
N THR A 142 -1.86 7.54 -7.32
CA THR A 142 -0.89 7.97 -8.34
C THR A 142 -0.32 6.77 -9.09
N ASP A 143 0.39 7.00 -10.20
CA ASP A 143 1.06 5.91 -10.93
C ASP A 143 2.11 5.17 -10.08
N GLU A 144 2.77 5.87 -9.15
CA GLU A 144 3.71 5.28 -8.19
C GLU A 144 2.98 4.33 -7.22
N ASP A 145 1.85 4.77 -6.67
CA ASP A 145 1.02 3.95 -5.78
C ASP A 145 0.56 2.66 -6.47
N VAL A 146 0.09 2.79 -7.71
CA VAL A 146 -0.37 1.66 -8.53
C VAL A 146 0.79 0.71 -8.82
N THR A 147 1.97 1.25 -9.11
CA THR A 147 3.17 0.43 -9.35
C THR A 147 3.57 -0.34 -8.10
N CYS A 148 3.55 0.31 -6.94
CA CYS A 148 3.82 -0.32 -5.64
C CYS A 148 2.83 -1.45 -5.33
N VAL A 149 1.52 -1.16 -5.39
CA VAL A 149 0.46 -2.14 -5.13
C VAL A 149 0.51 -3.31 -6.13
N SER A 150 0.76 -3.02 -7.41
CA SER A 150 0.89 -4.06 -8.44
C SER A 150 2.11 -4.95 -8.19
N HIS A 151 3.22 -4.35 -7.77
CA HIS A 151 4.43 -5.10 -7.45
C HIS A 151 4.18 -6.06 -6.27
N TRP A 152 3.57 -5.57 -5.20
CA TRP A 152 3.19 -6.39 -4.05
C TRP A 152 2.24 -7.54 -4.41
N LEU A 153 1.26 -7.28 -5.27
CA LEU A 153 0.29 -8.30 -5.67
C LEU A 153 0.93 -9.40 -6.53
N LEU A 154 1.81 -9.04 -7.47
CA LEU A 154 2.36 -9.96 -8.45
C LEU A 154 3.59 -10.73 -7.97
N PHE A 155 4.47 -10.06 -7.23
CA PHE A 155 5.82 -10.57 -6.98
C PHE A 155 6.04 -10.99 -5.53
N MET A 156 5.16 -10.62 -4.61
CA MET A 156 5.26 -11.04 -3.22
C MET A 156 4.43 -12.30 -2.96
N PRO A 157 4.89 -13.22 -2.09
CA PRO A 157 4.14 -14.43 -1.75
C PRO A 157 2.72 -14.11 -1.27
N ALA A 158 1.73 -14.92 -1.65
CA ALA A 158 0.33 -14.68 -1.27
C ALA A 158 0.08 -14.64 0.26
N ALA A 159 0.96 -15.26 1.05
CA ALA A 159 0.92 -15.23 2.52
C ALA A 159 1.62 -14.01 3.12
N SER A 160 2.38 -13.24 2.33
CA SER A 160 3.13 -12.07 2.83
C SER A 160 2.18 -10.92 3.18
N VAL A 161 2.63 -10.02 4.04
CA VAL A 161 1.85 -8.85 4.47
C VAL A 161 1.64 -7.90 3.31
N GLU A 162 2.65 -7.70 2.47
CA GLU A 162 2.64 -6.87 1.27
C GLU A 162 1.52 -7.29 0.31
N ASN A 163 1.45 -8.58 0.00
CA ASN A 163 0.42 -9.11 -0.90
C ASN A 163 -0.98 -8.95 -0.28
N GLN A 164 -1.13 -9.30 1.00
CA GLN A 164 -2.39 -9.11 1.72
C GLN A 164 -2.81 -7.63 1.75
N LEU A 165 -1.86 -6.72 1.93
CA LEU A 165 -2.09 -5.28 1.96
C LEU A 165 -2.53 -4.77 0.59
N ALA A 166 -1.88 -5.20 -0.49
CA ALA A 166 -2.29 -4.91 -1.85
C ALA A 166 -3.73 -5.34 -2.11
N ARG A 167 -4.11 -6.55 -1.67
CA ARG A 167 -5.50 -7.04 -1.79
C ARG A 167 -6.48 -6.21 -0.97
N VAL A 168 -6.13 -5.81 0.25
CA VAL A 168 -6.97 -4.93 1.10
C VAL A 168 -7.18 -3.59 0.41
N VAL A 169 -6.10 -2.94 -0.03
CA VAL A 169 -6.14 -1.65 -0.74
C VAL A 169 -7.04 -1.75 -1.97
N LEU A 170 -6.80 -2.71 -2.85
CA LEU A 170 -7.58 -2.89 -4.08
C LEU A 170 -9.06 -3.20 -3.78
N SER A 171 -9.36 -3.97 -2.72
CA SER A 171 -10.74 -4.31 -2.36
C SER A 171 -11.58 -3.12 -1.87
N LYS A 172 -10.93 -2.08 -1.35
CA LYS A 172 -11.60 -0.89 -0.80
C LYS A 172 -11.60 0.31 -1.74
N LEU A 173 -10.91 0.22 -2.88
CA LEU A 173 -10.93 1.28 -3.89
C LEU A 173 -12.31 1.41 -4.56
N HIS A 174 -12.64 2.63 -4.95
CA HIS A 174 -13.87 2.93 -5.68
C HIS A 174 -13.73 2.64 -7.18
N TRP A 175 -14.04 1.41 -7.57
CA TRP A 175 -14.09 0.96 -8.98
C TRP A 175 -15.38 1.35 -9.73
N GLY A 176 -16.27 2.10 -9.10
CA GLY A 176 -17.54 2.51 -9.68
C GLY A 176 -17.47 3.76 -10.54
N GLU A 177 -18.65 4.27 -10.89
CA GLU A 177 -18.83 5.57 -11.53
C GLU A 177 -18.93 6.69 -10.49
N ASN A 178 -18.64 7.92 -10.91
CA ASN A 178 -18.83 9.11 -10.09
C ASN A 178 -20.31 9.30 -9.71
N GLU A 179 -20.61 10.19 -8.77
CA GLU A 179 -21.99 10.43 -8.31
C GLU A 179 -22.95 10.81 -9.45
N ALA A 180 -22.42 11.44 -10.51
CA ALA A 180 -23.16 11.82 -11.70
C ALA A 180 -23.39 10.66 -12.70
N LYS A 181 -22.79 9.49 -12.49
CA LYS A 181 -22.82 8.32 -13.39
C LYS A 181 -22.37 8.61 -14.81
N THR A 182 -21.43 9.55 -14.97
CA THR A 182 -20.94 10.00 -16.29
C THR A 182 -19.55 9.47 -16.60
N LYS A 183 -18.76 9.14 -15.57
CA LYS A 183 -17.38 8.69 -15.73
C LYS A 183 -16.97 7.78 -14.58
N LEU A 184 -16.05 6.86 -14.84
CA LEU A 184 -15.38 6.08 -13.81
C LEU A 184 -14.67 6.99 -12.82
N VAL A 185 -14.73 6.59 -11.55
CA VAL A 185 -14.09 7.29 -10.43
C VAL A 185 -12.56 7.26 -10.55
N LEU A 186 -12.02 6.13 -10.98
CA LEU A 186 -10.60 5.91 -11.22
C LEU A 186 -10.28 6.00 -12.71
N PRO A 187 -9.03 6.33 -13.08
CA PRO A 187 -8.59 6.36 -14.48
C PRO A 187 -8.78 4.99 -15.16
N GLN A 188 -9.26 4.98 -16.41
CA GLN A 188 -9.55 3.74 -17.14
C GLN A 188 -8.34 2.83 -17.28
N GLU A 189 -7.14 3.42 -17.33
CA GLU A 189 -5.86 2.73 -17.39
C GLU A 189 -5.64 1.88 -16.14
N LEU A 190 -6.08 2.37 -14.96
CA LEU A 190 -5.99 1.63 -13.71
C LEU A 190 -6.92 0.41 -13.72
N HIS A 191 -8.14 0.57 -14.24
CA HIS A 191 -9.09 -0.54 -14.41
C HIS A 191 -8.50 -1.63 -15.31
N GLN A 192 -7.93 -1.26 -16.46
CA GLN A 192 -7.31 -2.20 -17.38
C GLN A 192 -6.14 -2.92 -16.72
N LYS A 193 -5.21 -2.18 -16.10
CA LYS A 193 -4.05 -2.76 -15.41
C LYS A 193 -4.50 -3.79 -14.39
N VAL A 194 -5.38 -3.43 -13.45
CA VAL A 194 -5.82 -4.36 -12.39
C VAL A 194 -6.60 -5.55 -12.95
N PHE A 195 -7.44 -5.34 -13.98
CA PHE A 195 -8.11 -6.45 -14.66
C PHE A 195 -7.11 -7.45 -15.26
N PHE A 196 -6.06 -6.97 -15.93
CA PHE A 196 -5.01 -7.85 -16.47
C PHE A 196 -4.28 -8.61 -15.36
N LEU A 197 -3.94 -7.95 -14.25
CA LEU A 197 -3.28 -8.58 -13.11
C LEU A 197 -4.12 -9.71 -12.51
N TRP A 198 -5.41 -9.45 -12.25
CA TRP A 198 -6.32 -10.43 -11.66
C TRP A 198 -6.60 -11.58 -12.61
N SER A 199 -6.81 -11.28 -13.90
CA SER A 199 -7.00 -12.29 -14.93
C SER A 199 -5.80 -13.23 -15.01
N TRP A 200 -4.58 -12.69 -14.92
CA TRP A 200 -3.36 -13.48 -14.92
C TRP A 200 -3.21 -14.35 -13.67
N GLU A 201 -3.54 -13.81 -12.48
CA GLU A 201 -3.57 -14.61 -11.26
C GLU A 201 -4.57 -15.77 -11.36
N MET A 202 -5.78 -15.53 -11.88
CA MET A 202 -6.77 -16.59 -12.06
C MET A 202 -6.29 -17.64 -13.06
N VAL A 203 -5.72 -17.24 -14.19
CA VAL A 203 -5.20 -18.17 -15.21
C VAL A 203 -4.04 -19.00 -14.66
N THR A 204 -3.12 -18.41 -13.90
CA THR A 204 -1.99 -19.15 -13.32
C THR A 204 -2.45 -20.13 -12.24
N ARG A 205 -3.39 -19.72 -11.36
CA ARG A 205 -4.01 -20.63 -10.38
C ARG A 205 -4.76 -21.78 -11.06
N LEU A 206 -5.50 -21.51 -12.14
CA LEU A 206 -6.19 -22.54 -12.92
C LEU A 206 -5.21 -23.46 -13.64
N ARG A 207 -4.13 -22.93 -14.24
CA ARG A 207 -3.09 -23.74 -14.88
C ARG A 207 -2.37 -24.62 -13.87
N LEU A 208 -2.02 -24.08 -12.71
CA LEU A 208 -1.38 -24.85 -11.64
C LEU A 208 -2.32 -25.95 -11.15
N HIS A 209 -3.58 -25.64 -10.89
CA HIS A 209 -4.58 -26.65 -10.52
C HIS A 209 -4.75 -27.73 -11.59
N ARG A 210 -4.74 -27.38 -12.88
CA ARG A 210 -4.81 -28.35 -13.98
C ARG A 210 -3.56 -29.23 -14.09
N LEU A 211 -2.39 -28.71 -13.75
CA LEU A 211 -1.13 -29.46 -13.74
C LEU A 211 -1.03 -30.39 -12.53
N ASP A 212 -1.70 -30.05 -11.42
CA ASP A 212 -1.75 -30.85 -10.20
C ASP A 212 -2.83 -31.97 -10.27
N GLN A 213 -3.74 -31.92 -11.25
CA GLN A 213 -4.75 -32.96 -11.44
C GLN A 213 -4.14 -34.20 -12.10
N PRO A 214 -4.49 -35.42 -11.62
CA PRO A 214 -4.01 -36.66 -12.23
C PRO A 214 -4.49 -36.77 -13.68
N GLU A 215 -3.58 -37.16 -14.60
CA GLU A 215 -3.80 -37.18 -16.07
C GLU A 215 -5.11 -37.85 -16.51
N ALA A 216 -5.60 -38.83 -15.75
CA ALA A 216 -6.86 -39.53 -16.02
C ALA A 216 -8.08 -38.60 -15.94
N GLN A 217 -8.13 -37.66 -14.99
CA GLN A 217 -9.22 -36.69 -14.87
C GLN A 217 -9.16 -35.64 -15.98
N VAL A 218 -7.95 -35.19 -16.34
CA VAL A 218 -7.74 -34.22 -17.42
C VAL A 218 -8.13 -34.81 -18.78
N ARG A 219 -7.79 -36.09 -19.05
CA ARG A 219 -8.21 -36.82 -20.26
C ARG A 219 -9.72 -37.03 -20.34
N ALA A 220 -10.38 -37.29 -19.22
CA ALA A 220 -11.84 -37.44 -19.18
C ALA A 220 -12.57 -36.13 -19.53
N ALA A 221 -12.03 -34.98 -19.11
CA ALA A 221 -12.60 -33.67 -19.40
C ALA A 221 -12.36 -33.17 -20.84
N LEU A 222 -11.25 -33.58 -21.48
CA LEU A 222 -10.89 -33.17 -22.84
C LEU A 222 -11.58 -33.96 -23.95
N GLY A 223 -12.34 -35.01 -23.60
CA GLY A 223 -12.98 -35.91 -24.56
C GLY A 223 -11.98 -36.87 -25.23
N PRO A 224 -12.46 -37.95 -25.88
CA PRO A 224 -11.58 -38.92 -26.52
C PRO A 224 -10.81 -38.29 -27.69
N ALA A 225 -9.52 -38.56 -27.78
CA ALA A 225 -8.67 -38.11 -28.88
C ALA A 225 -9.22 -38.65 -30.22
N PRO A 226 -9.22 -37.84 -31.30
CA PRO A 226 -9.64 -38.31 -32.61
C PRO A 226 -8.72 -39.45 -33.07
N PRO A 227 -9.26 -40.50 -33.73
CA PRO A 227 -8.45 -41.61 -34.20
C PRO A 227 -7.40 -41.12 -35.22
N PRO A 228 -6.20 -41.73 -35.26
CA PRO A 228 -5.17 -41.34 -36.21
C PRO A 228 -5.71 -41.50 -37.63
N SER A 229 -5.73 -40.41 -38.39
CA SER A 229 -6.06 -40.43 -39.81
C SER A 229 -5.07 -41.34 -40.52
N SER A 230 -5.59 -42.42 -41.13
CA SER A 230 -4.85 -43.31 -42.02
C SER A 230 -4.42 -42.54 -43.27
N VAL A 231 -3.31 -41.82 -43.20
CA VAL A 231 -2.59 -41.37 -44.39
C VAL A 231 -1.65 -42.51 -44.75
N ASP A 232 -2.02 -43.22 -45.82
CA ASP A 232 -1.23 -44.24 -46.50
C ASP A 232 0.20 -43.72 -46.72
N MET A 233 1.17 -44.38 -46.09
CA MET A 233 2.59 -44.14 -46.32
C MET A 233 3.03 -45.14 -47.40
N PRO A 234 3.44 -44.70 -48.61
CA PRO A 234 3.81 -45.63 -49.67
C PRO A 234 5.11 -46.38 -49.32
N ASP A 235 5.06 -47.71 -49.49
CA ASP A 235 6.06 -48.71 -49.13
C ASP A 235 7.37 -48.55 -49.95
N PRO A 236 8.56 -48.47 -49.31
CA PRO A 236 9.83 -48.14 -49.98
C PRO A 236 10.47 -49.25 -50.83
N THR A 237 9.76 -50.30 -51.24
CA THR A 237 10.35 -51.45 -51.95
C THR A 237 9.98 -51.63 -53.43
N SER A 238 9.28 -50.68 -54.06
CA SER A 238 9.02 -50.76 -55.52
C SER A 238 10.11 -50.09 -56.35
N ILE A 239 11.28 -50.73 -56.45
CA ILE A 239 12.31 -50.41 -57.44
C ILE A 239 11.99 -51.21 -58.72
N THR A 240 11.60 -50.54 -59.80
CA THR A 240 11.64 -51.13 -61.16
C THR A 240 12.80 -50.49 -61.92
N ILE A 241 13.81 -51.32 -62.21
CA ILE A 241 14.95 -51.01 -63.06
C ILE A 241 14.48 -51.10 -64.52
N THR A 242 14.68 -50.03 -65.29
CA THR A 242 14.67 -50.11 -66.76
C THR A 242 15.98 -49.53 -67.26
N GLN A 243 16.89 -50.42 -67.70
CA GLN A 243 18.05 -50.08 -68.52
C GLN A 243 17.62 -50.00 -70.00
N ALA A 244 18.37 -49.20 -70.77
CA ALA A 244 18.24 -49.00 -72.21
C ALA A 244 18.48 -50.27 -73.04
#